data_AF-A0A7W1RCK7-F1
#
_entry.id   AF-A0A7W1RCK7-F1
#
_cell.length_a   1.000
_cell.length_b   1.000
_cell.length_c   1.000
_cell.angle_alpha   90.00
_cell.angle_beta   90.00
_cell.angle_gamma   90.00
#
_symmetry.space_group_name_H-M   'P 1'
#
loop_
_entity.id
_entity.type
_entity.pdbx_description
1 polymer ?
#
loop_
_entity_poly.entity_id
_entity_poly.type
_entity_poly.pdbx_seq_one_letter_code
_entity_poly.pdbx_strand_id
1 'polypeptide(L)'
;MSPAPFSAELARDEAVLRFPYDEGLRQLLRAIPGRRWDPAERAWCVPLGPEQAEALAQLFAGLPDEPDITAELQRAIGRRRARRRREECLVELARPDTDWWLSFATDAAPEPVAALLEHPAVREVPAIGRALIPLDDHAAGLLEGLDELRGGLRLSEHARSALLERSRQG
;
A
#
# COMPACT_ATOMS: atom_id res chain seq x y z
N MET A 1 -6.33 31.02 -12.25
CA MET A 1 -5.10 30.36 -11.77
C MET A 1 -5.19 28.91 -12.19
N SER A 2 -4.28 28.43 -13.04
CA SER A 2 -4.24 27.00 -13.38
C SER A 2 -3.85 26.20 -12.15
N PRO A 3 -4.43 25.00 -11.93
CA PRO A 3 -4.01 24.14 -10.86
C PRO A 3 -2.51 23.82 -10.99
N ALA A 4 -1.79 23.80 -9.86
CA ALA A 4 -0.40 23.39 -9.86
C ALA A 4 -0.30 21.92 -10.33
N PRO A 5 0.70 21.56 -11.15
CA PRO A 5 0.86 20.19 -11.63
C PRO A 5 1.14 19.22 -10.47
N PHE A 6 1.04 17.92 -10.75
CA PHE A 6 1.47 16.89 -9.80
C PHE A 6 2.96 17.08 -9.47
N SER A 7 3.29 17.15 -8.19
CA SER A 7 4.66 17.24 -7.69
C SER A 7 4.89 16.26 -6.54
N ALA A 8 6.10 15.73 -6.44
CA ALA A 8 6.50 14.85 -5.35
C ALA A 8 7.96 15.03 -4.94
N GLU A 9 8.18 15.11 -3.63
CA GLU A 9 9.50 15.29 -3.03
C GLU A 9 9.74 14.33 -1.85
N LEU A 10 11.02 14.14 -1.51
CA LEU A 10 11.39 13.38 -0.32
C LEU A 10 11.48 14.34 0.88
N ALA A 11 10.77 14.04 1.96
CA ALA A 11 10.93 14.73 3.22
C ALA A 11 10.82 13.75 4.39
N ARG A 12 11.82 13.74 5.29
CA ARG A 12 11.81 12.93 6.52
C ARG A 12 11.52 11.43 6.29
N ASP A 13 12.16 10.82 5.29
CA ASP A 13 11.95 9.43 4.86
C ASP A 13 10.54 9.12 4.31
N GLU A 14 9.80 10.14 3.90
CA GLU A 14 8.49 10.02 3.29
C GLU A 14 8.45 10.69 1.92
N ALA A 15 7.64 10.12 1.03
CA ALA A 15 7.25 10.81 -0.19
C ALA A 15 6.12 11.79 0.16
N VAL A 16 6.33 13.07 -0.14
CA VAL A 16 5.34 14.13 0.01
C VAL A 16 4.80 14.49 -1.37
N LEU A 17 3.52 14.22 -1.60
CA LEU A 17 2.85 14.36 -2.90
C LEU A 17 1.84 15.50 -2.84
N ARG A 18 1.87 16.39 -3.84
CA ARG A 18 0.92 17.49 -4.03
C ARG A 18 0.40 17.47 -5.45
N PHE A 19 -0.91 17.50 -5.60
CA PHE A 19 -1.58 17.50 -6.89
C PHE A 19 -2.96 18.17 -6.75
N PRO A 20 -3.58 18.59 -7.86
CA PRO A 20 -4.94 19.12 -7.85
C PRO A 20 -5.93 18.12 -7.27
N TYR A 21 -7.12 18.57 -6.89
CA TYR A 21 -8.13 17.63 -6.42
C TYR A 21 -8.43 16.59 -7.51
N ASP A 22 -8.07 15.34 -7.23
CA ASP A 22 -8.33 14.19 -8.08
C ASP A 22 -8.79 13.04 -7.19
N GLU A 23 -10.05 12.64 -7.33
CA GLU A 23 -10.63 11.58 -6.49
C GLU A 23 -10.01 10.21 -6.77
N GLY A 24 -9.64 9.92 -8.02
CA GLY A 24 -9.00 8.67 -8.41
C GLY A 24 -7.63 8.52 -7.75
N LEU A 25 -6.78 9.54 -7.85
CA LEU A 25 -5.46 9.56 -7.21
C LEU A 25 -5.57 9.47 -5.69
N ARG A 26 -6.55 10.15 -5.08
CA ARG A 26 -6.81 10.04 -3.64
C ARG A 26 -7.17 8.60 -3.25
N GLN A 27 -8.02 7.93 -4.02
CA GLN A 27 -8.38 6.53 -3.75
C GLN A 27 -7.18 5.60 -3.86
N LEU A 28 -6.32 5.79 -4.88
CA LEU A 28 -5.07 5.03 -5.01
C LEU A 28 -4.14 5.25 -3.81
N LEU A 29 -3.93 6.49 -3.38
CA LEU A 29 -3.08 6.77 -2.22
C LEU A 29 -3.64 6.18 -0.94
N ARG A 30 -4.95 6.22 -0.72
CA ARG A 30 -5.57 5.60 0.46
C ARG A 30 -5.40 4.07 0.51
N ALA A 31 -5.18 3.41 -0.64
CA ALA A 31 -4.89 1.98 -0.71
C ALA A 31 -3.43 1.63 -0.36
N ILE A 32 -2.50 2.60 -0.36
CA ILE A 32 -1.14 2.38 0.12
C ILE A 32 -1.16 2.29 1.66
N PRO A 33 -0.41 1.40 2.32
CA PRO A 33 -0.32 1.37 3.78
C PRO A 33 0.50 2.53 4.37
N GLY A 34 0.17 2.98 5.58
CA GLY A 34 0.96 3.96 6.36
C GLY A 34 0.90 5.42 5.92
N ARG A 35 0.33 5.71 4.74
CA ARG A 35 0.05 7.08 4.27
C ARG A 35 -0.77 7.94 5.26
N ARG A 36 -0.60 9.26 5.17
CA ARG A 36 -1.47 10.24 5.82
C ARG A 36 -1.69 11.46 4.95
N TRP A 37 -2.77 12.18 5.23
CA TRP A 37 -2.96 13.55 4.75
C TRP A 37 -2.38 14.51 5.78
N ASP A 38 -1.48 15.40 5.36
CA ASP A 38 -1.00 16.52 6.16
C ASP A 38 -1.81 17.77 5.79
N PRO A 39 -2.69 18.27 6.68
CA PRO A 39 -3.52 19.43 6.39
C PRO A 39 -2.74 20.75 6.40
N ALA A 40 -1.59 20.82 7.10
CA ALA A 40 -0.76 22.02 7.14
C ALA A 40 0.00 22.18 5.83
N GLU A 41 0.59 21.08 5.33
CA GLU A 41 1.32 21.05 4.06
C GLU A 41 0.40 20.86 2.84
N ARG A 42 -0.88 20.56 3.09
CA ARG A 42 -1.89 20.18 2.08
C ARG A 42 -1.35 19.12 1.12
N ALA A 43 -0.72 18.10 1.69
CA ALA A 43 0.00 17.08 0.95
C ALA A 43 -0.32 15.68 1.47
N TRP A 44 -0.20 14.70 0.60
CA TRP A 44 -0.18 13.30 1.00
C TRP A 44 1.24 12.90 1.38
N CYS A 45 1.42 12.36 2.58
CA CYS A 45 2.70 11.81 3.03
C CYS A 45 2.62 10.29 3.00
N VAL A 46 3.57 9.64 2.34
CA VAL A 46 3.65 8.17 2.25
C VAL A 46 5.00 7.72 2.82
N PRO A 47 5.04 6.86 3.85
CA PRO A 47 6.31 6.35 4.39
C PRO A 47 7.05 5.53 3.32
N LEU A 48 8.35 5.75 3.18
CA LEU A 48 9.12 5.16 2.07
C LEU A 48 9.76 3.80 2.43
N GLY A 49 8.90 2.83 2.75
CA GLY A 49 9.27 1.41 2.84
C GLY A 49 9.44 0.75 1.46
N PRO A 50 9.99 -0.49 1.39
CA PRO A 50 10.17 -1.19 0.12
C PRO A 50 8.87 -1.38 -0.68
N GLU A 51 7.78 -1.79 -0.03
CA GLU A 51 6.48 -2.01 -0.69
C GLU A 51 5.81 -0.69 -1.09
N GLN A 52 5.87 0.34 -0.25
CA GLN A 52 5.34 1.67 -0.57
C GLN A 52 6.12 2.31 -1.72
N ALA A 53 7.43 2.12 -1.78
CA ALA A 53 8.25 2.62 -2.88
C ALA A 53 7.90 1.96 -4.22
N GLU A 54 7.56 0.67 -4.24
CA GLU A 54 7.03 0.02 -5.44
C GLU A 54 5.68 0.60 -5.84
N ALA A 55 4.76 0.73 -4.89
CA ALA A 55 3.42 1.28 -5.14
C ALA A 55 3.50 2.70 -5.72
N LEU A 56 4.39 3.55 -5.19
CA LEU A 56 4.64 4.89 -5.72
C LEU A 56 5.28 4.85 -7.12
N ALA A 57 6.22 3.95 -7.38
CA ALA A 57 6.82 3.82 -8.70
C ALA A 57 5.79 3.41 -9.77
N GLN A 58 4.89 2.48 -9.44
CA GLN A 58 3.80 2.08 -10.33
C GLN A 58 2.78 3.21 -10.52
N LEU A 59 2.42 3.90 -9.44
CA LEU A 59 1.55 5.08 -9.50
C LEU A 59 2.10 6.12 -10.49
N PHE A 60 3.37 6.51 -10.32
CA PHE A 60 4.00 7.54 -11.15
C PHE A 60 4.12 7.12 -12.61
N ALA A 61 4.43 5.85 -12.88
CA ALA A 61 4.49 5.32 -14.24
C ALA A 61 3.11 5.27 -14.92
N GLY A 62 2.03 5.22 -14.14
CA GLY A 62 0.65 5.19 -14.62
C GLY A 62 -0.03 6.56 -14.75
N LEU A 63 0.66 7.67 -14.42
CA LEU A 63 0.08 9.00 -14.54
C LEU A 63 -0.04 9.41 -16.02
N PRO A 64 -1.12 10.13 -16.40
CA PRO A 64 -1.31 10.59 -17.78
C PRO A 64 -0.32 11.69 -18.19
N ASP A 65 0.05 12.55 -17.24
CA ASP A 65 0.99 13.64 -17.42
C ASP A 65 2.27 13.36 -16.63
N GLU A 66 3.40 13.88 -17.12
CA GLU A 66 4.69 13.73 -16.45
C GLU A 66 4.69 14.50 -15.12
N PRO A 67 4.81 13.80 -13.97
CA PRO A 67 4.86 14.45 -12.66
C PRO A 67 6.21 15.14 -12.41
N ASP A 68 6.20 16.26 -11.68
CA ASP A 68 7.44 16.89 -11.19
C ASP A 68 7.95 16.13 -9.95
N ILE A 69 8.81 15.14 -10.17
CA ILE A 69 9.41 14.32 -9.11
C ILE A 69 10.87 14.71 -8.93
N THR A 70 11.22 15.13 -7.71
CA THR A 70 12.62 15.44 -7.38
C THR A 70 13.54 14.22 -7.62
N ALA A 71 14.75 14.48 -8.13
CA ALA A 71 15.75 13.43 -8.35
C ALA A 71 16.12 12.68 -7.06
N GLU A 72 16.02 13.35 -5.90
CA GLU A 72 16.23 12.73 -4.60
C GLU A 72 15.17 11.65 -4.31
N LEU A 73 13.88 11.97 -4.48
CA LEU A 73 12.80 11.02 -4.29
C LEU A 73 12.90 9.85 -5.27
N GLN A 74 13.17 10.11 -6.55
CA GLN A 74 13.35 9.04 -7.56
C GLN A 74 14.45 8.05 -7.16
N ARG A 75 15.62 8.56 -6.70
CA ARG A 75 16.72 7.70 -6.24
C ARG A 75 16.34 6.94 -4.96
N ALA A 76 15.63 7.59 -4.03
CA ALA A 76 15.18 6.95 -2.81
C ALA A 76 14.22 5.79 -3.12
N ILE A 77 13.25 6.01 -4.00
CA ILE A 77 12.33 4.97 -4.49
C ILE A 77 13.12 3.79 -5.08
N GLY A 78 14.05 4.04 -6.01
CA GLY A 78 14.87 2.98 -6.59
C GLY A 78 15.64 2.16 -5.56
N ARG A 79 16.28 2.83 -4.58
CA ARG A 79 17.02 2.14 -3.49
C ARG A 79 16.12 1.30 -2.60
N ARG A 80 14.91 1.75 -2.29
CA ARG A 80 13.97 1.04 -1.41
C ARG A 80 13.34 -0.15 -2.13
N ARG A 81 12.98 0.00 -3.40
CA ARG A 81 12.47 -1.09 -4.26
C ARG A 81 13.48 -2.23 -4.40
N ALA A 82 14.77 -1.92 -4.53
CA ALA A 82 15.82 -2.93 -4.60
C ALA A 82 15.95 -3.81 -3.34
N ARG A 83 15.29 -3.44 -2.23
CA ARG A 83 15.28 -4.19 -0.96
C ARG A 83 14.00 -5.01 -0.77
N ARG A 84 13.09 -5.03 -1.74
CA ARG A 84 11.86 -5.85 -1.66
C ARG A 84 12.21 -7.33 -1.61
N ARG A 85 11.50 -8.06 -0.75
CA ARG A 85 11.58 -9.51 -0.63
C ARG A 85 10.42 -10.11 -1.42
N ARG A 86 10.68 -10.54 -2.65
CA ARG A 86 9.63 -11.08 -3.53
C ARG A 86 9.22 -12.51 -3.16
N GLU A 87 10.04 -13.16 -2.36
CA GLU A 87 9.75 -14.44 -1.72
C GLU A 87 8.79 -14.31 -0.52
N GLU A 88 8.54 -13.09 -0.04
CA GLU A 88 7.63 -12.81 1.08
C GLU A 88 6.41 -11.97 0.64
N CYS A 89 5.20 -12.40 1.00
CA CYS A 89 4.00 -11.56 0.93
C CYS A 89 3.86 -10.79 2.24
N LEU A 90 4.26 -9.52 2.21
CA LEU A 90 3.97 -8.61 3.31
C LEU A 90 2.52 -8.13 3.25
N VAL A 91 1.76 -8.45 4.29
CA VAL A 91 0.40 -7.95 4.52
C VAL A 91 0.44 -6.82 5.53
N GLU A 92 -0.13 -5.68 5.16
CA GLU A 92 -0.15 -4.45 5.96
C GLU A 92 -1.56 -3.88 6.07
N LEU A 93 -1.79 -3.05 7.08
CA LEU A 93 -3.08 -2.42 7.28
C LEU A 93 -3.22 -1.16 6.40
N ALA A 94 -4.34 -1.04 5.69
CA ALA A 94 -4.72 0.13 4.91
C ALA A 94 -6.17 0.52 5.19
N ARG A 95 -6.55 1.76 4.87
CA ARG A 95 -7.91 2.28 5.09
C ARG A 95 -8.44 3.02 3.85
N PRO A 96 -8.67 2.31 2.73
CA PRO A 96 -9.08 2.91 1.46
C PRO A 96 -10.36 3.77 1.59
N ASP A 97 -11.23 3.41 2.53
CA ASP A 97 -12.52 4.04 2.81
C ASP A 97 -12.74 4.18 4.33
N THR A 98 -13.96 3.95 4.80
CA THR A 98 -14.32 3.99 6.23
C THR A 98 -13.77 2.80 7.01
N ASP A 99 -13.53 1.67 6.34
CA ASP A 99 -13.21 0.40 6.97
C ASP A 99 -11.72 0.09 6.88
N TRP A 100 -11.26 -0.80 7.74
CA TRP A 100 -9.88 -1.29 7.71
C TRP A 100 -9.76 -2.50 6.79
N TRP A 101 -8.69 -2.50 6.00
CA TRP A 101 -8.40 -3.52 5.01
C TRP A 101 -6.97 -4.03 5.20
N LEU A 102 -6.75 -5.28 4.83
CA LEU A 102 -5.43 -5.86 4.67
C LEU A 102 -4.99 -5.64 3.23
N SER A 103 -3.78 -5.10 3.06
CA SER A 103 -3.21 -4.75 1.79
C SER A 103 -1.90 -5.48 1.56
N PHE A 104 -1.70 -6.01 0.36
CA PHE A 104 -0.51 -6.75 -0.03
C PHE A 104 -0.14 -6.48 -1.49
N ALA A 105 1.13 -6.73 -1.83
CA ALA A 105 1.60 -6.66 -3.21
C ALA A 105 1.17 -7.92 -3.97
N THR A 106 0.74 -7.75 -5.22
CA THR A 106 0.25 -8.86 -6.06
C THR A 106 1.36 -9.58 -6.84
N ASP A 107 2.60 -9.09 -6.77
CA ASP A 107 3.77 -9.60 -7.51
C ASP A 107 4.78 -10.36 -6.61
N ALA A 108 4.45 -10.63 -5.36
CA ALA A 108 5.30 -11.33 -4.39
C ALA A 108 4.67 -12.67 -3.95
N ALA A 109 5.48 -13.61 -3.46
CA ALA A 109 5.11 -14.92 -2.91
C ALA A 109 3.80 -15.50 -3.50
N PRO A 110 3.87 -16.19 -4.66
CA PRO A 110 2.70 -16.55 -5.45
C PRO A 110 1.62 -17.35 -4.69
N GLU A 111 2.04 -18.26 -3.79
CA GLU A 111 1.12 -19.09 -3.01
C GLU A 111 0.28 -18.26 -2.02
N PRO A 112 0.87 -17.49 -1.08
CA PRO A 112 0.10 -16.57 -0.24
C PRO A 112 -0.76 -15.57 -1.03
N VAL A 113 -0.24 -15.01 -2.12
CA VAL A 113 -1.00 -14.04 -2.91
C VAL A 113 -2.20 -14.70 -3.56
N ALA A 114 -2.04 -15.88 -4.16
CA ALA A 114 -3.16 -16.61 -4.75
C ALA A 114 -4.26 -16.88 -3.71
N ALA A 115 -3.89 -17.37 -2.53
CA ALA A 115 -4.85 -17.63 -1.44
C ALA A 115 -5.56 -16.35 -0.96
N LEU A 116 -4.85 -15.23 -0.82
CA LEU A 116 -5.47 -13.96 -0.42
C LEU A 116 -6.41 -13.41 -1.49
N LEU A 117 -6.12 -13.66 -2.78
CA LEU A 117 -6.99 -13.27 -3.90
C LEU A 117 -8.27 -14.12 -3.99
N GLU A 118 -8.35 -15.27 -3.30
CA GLU A 118 -9.58 -16.07 -3.22
C GLU A 118 -10.65 -15.43 -2.31
N HIS A 119 -10.29 -14.41 -1.53
CA HIS A 119 -11.22 -13.71 -0.67
C HIS A 119 -12.40 -13.12 -1.48
N PRO A 120 -13.68 -13.43 -1.14
CA PRO A 120 -14.84 -13.03 -1.94
C PRO A 120 -14.99 -11.52 -2.17
N ALA A 121 -14.56 -10.73 -1.19
CA ALA A 121 -14.58 -9.26 -1.22
C ALA A 121 -13.23 -8.62 -1.60
N VAL A 122 -12.33 -9.35 -2.27
CA VAL A 122 -11.06 -8.79 -2.72
C VAL A 122 -11.25 -7.60 -3.66
N ARG A 123 -10.39 -6.60 -3.53
CA ARG A 123 -10.29 -5.45 -4.42
C ARG A 123 -8.86 -5.32 -4.93
N GLU A 124 -8.66 -5.61 -6.21
CA GLU A 124 -7.40 -5.35 -6.89
C GLU A 124 -7.24 -3.86 -7.23
N VAL A 125 -6.01 -3.36 -7.09
CA VAL A 125 -5.60 -1.99 -7.37
C VAL A 125 -4.33 -2.02 -8.24
N PRO A 126 -4.44 -2.47 -9.50
CA PRO A 126 -3.28 -2.71 -10.36
C PRO A 126 -2.45 -1.47 -10.65
N ALA A 127 -3.06 -0.28 -10.60
CA ALA A 127 -2.37 1.01 -10.79
C ALA A 127 -1.26 1.27 -9.75
N ILE A 128 -1.26 0.54 -8.63
CA ILE A 128 -0.20 0.60 -7.62
C ILE A 128 0.36 -0.79 -7.28
N GLY A 129 0.02 -1.83 -8.04
CA GLY A 129 0.53 -3.19 -7.85
C GLY A 129 0.08 -3.87 -6.56
N ARG A 130 -1.14 -3.57 -6.10
CA ARG A 130 -1.64 -4.07 -4.81
C ARG A 130 -3.03 -4.66 -4.93
N ALA A 131 -3.38 -5.46 -3.94
CA ALA A 131 -4.76 -5.86 -3.67
C ALA A 131 -5.10 -5.56 -2.20
N LEU A 132 -6.40 -5.54 -1.92
CA LEU A 132 -7.00 -5.26 -0.63
C LEU A 132 -8.03 -6.36 -0.35
N ILE A 133 -8.03 -6.90 0.86
CA ILE A 133 -9.13 -7.71 1.39
C ILE A 133 -9.64 -7.06 2.68
N PRO A 134 -10.94 -7.13 2.99
CA PRO A 134 -11.46 -6.55 4.23
C PRO A 134 -10.78 -7.21 5.44
N LEU A 135 -10.62 -6.45 6.52
CA LEU A 135 -10.24 -7.02 7.80
C LEU A 135 -11.48 -7.70 8.41
N ASP A 136 -11.77 -8.92 7.97
CA ASP A 136 -12.90 -9.74 8.42
C ASP A 136 -12.49 -11.15 8.90
N ASP A 137 -13.48 -11.97 9.27
CA ASP A 137 -13.25 -13.32 9.81
C ASP A 137 -12.80 -14.29 8.71
N HIS A 138 -13.16 -14.03 7.45
CA HIS A 138 -12.72 -14.82 6.31
C HIS A 138 -11.23 -14.56 6.05
N ALA A 139 -10.81 -13.30 6.07
CA ALA A 139 -9.41 -12.93 5.98
C ALA A 139 -8.59 -13.50 7.15
N ALA A 140 -9.13 -13.52 8.37
CA ALA A 140 -8.46 -14.14 9.51
C ALA A 140 -8.23 -15.64 9.28
N GLY A 141 -9.26 -16.39 8.84
CA GLY A 141 -9.13 -17.82 8.54
C GLY A 141 -8.14 -18.13 7.41
N LEU A 142 -8.12 -17.32 6.35
CA LEU A 142 -7.13 -17.44 5.27
C LEU A 142 -5.70 -17.26 5.80
N LEU A 143 -5.46 -16.25 6.63
CA LEU A 143 -4.14 -15.95 7.18
C LEU A 143 -3.66 -17.01 8.19
N GLU A 144 -4.55 -17.54 9.02
CA GLU A 144 -4.24 -18.64 9.95
C GLU A 144 -3.78 -19.89 9.18
N GLY A 145 -4.53 -20.28 8.13
CA GLY A 145 -4.16 -21.43 7.30
C GLY A 145 -2.82 -21.23 6.56
N LEU A 146 -2.48 -20.00 6.16
CA LEU A 146 -1.21 -19.69 5.50
C LEU A 146 0.00 -19.69 6.46
N ASP A 147 -0.19 -19.25 7.71
CA ASP A 147 0.89 -19.23 8.72
C ASP A 147 1.32 -20.66 9.09
N GLU A 148 0.36 -21.59 9.19
CA GLU A 148 0.62 -23.02 9.46
C GLU A 148 1.47 -23.69 8.36
N LEU A 149 1.33 -23.22 7.11
CA LEU A 149 2.06 -23.73 5.95
C LEU A 149 3.50 -23.21 5.85
N ARG A 150 3.95 -22.31 6.74
CA ARG A 150 5.28 -21.67 6.75
C ARG A 150 5.69 -21.05 5.40
N GLY A 151 4.72 -20.63 4.58
CA GLY A 151 4.96 -20.18 3.22
C GLY A 151 4.95 -18.66 3.14
N GLY A 152 6.12 -18.00 3.12
CA GLY A 152 6.33 -16.63 2.63
C GLY A 152 5.46 -15.49 3.22
N LEU A 153 4.50 -15.74 4.09
CA LEU A 153 3.58 -14.74 4.60
C LEU A 153 4.24 -13.96 5.74
N ARG A 154 4.14 -12.63 5.69
CA ARG A 154 4.59 -11.77 6.78
C ARG A 154 3.54 -10.72 7.09
N LEU A 155 3.12 -10.64 8.34
CA LEU A 155 2.22 -9.58 8.80
C LEU A 155 3.03 -8.40 9.33
N SER A 156 2.61 -7.17 9.03
CA SER A 156 3.07 -6.00 9.78
C SER A 156 2.53 -6.04 11.21
N GLU A 157 3.19 -5.33 12.13
CA GLU A 157 2.76 -5.25 13.53
C GLU A 157 1.30 -4.74 13.65
N HIS A 158 0.96 -3.69 12.91
CA HIS A 158 -0.40 -3.14 12.86
C HIS A 158 -1.43 -4.14 12.33
N ALA A 159 -1.09 -4.90 11.28
CA ALA A 159 -1.98 -5.94 10.74
C ALA A 159 -2.20 -7.07 11.76
N ARG A 160 -1.12 -7.53 12.41
CA ARG A 160 -1.20 -8.56 13.45
C ARG A 160 -2.05 -8.11 14.64
N SER A 161 -1.84 -6.90 15.16
CA SER A 161 -2.64 -6.37 16.26
C SER A 161 -4.11 -6.24 15.90
N ALA A 162 -4.43 -5.76 14.69
CA ALA A 162 -5.81 -5.61 14.25
C ALA A 162 -6.54 -6.96 14.13
N LEU A 163 -5.86 -8.01 13.66
CA LEU A 163 -6.40 -9.37 13.61
C LEU A 163 -6.63 -9.96 15.02
N LEU A 164 -5.70 -9.74 15.95
CA LEU A 164 -5.83 -10.18 17.34
C LEU A 164 -6.96 -9.47 18.09
N GLU A 165 -7.18 -8.18 17.81
CA GLU A 165 -8.31 -7.45 18.38
C GLU A 165 -9.65 -7.99 17.85
N ARG A 166 -9.68 -8.36 16.56
CA ARG A 166 -10.87 -8.91 15.93
C ARG A 166 -11.23 -10.30 16.45
N SER A 167 -10.27 -11.19 16.61
CA SER A 167 -10.52 -12.54 17.14
C SER A 167 -11.01 -12.56 18.60
N ARG A 168 -10.87 -11.46 19.34
CA ARG A 168 -11.44 -11.27 20.67
C ARG A 168 -12.87 -10.74 20.67
N GLN A 169 -13.35 -10.24 19.53
CA GLN A 169 -14.68 -9.63 19.37
C GLN A 169 -15.69 -10.56 18.68
N GLY A 170 -15.22 -11.62 18.02
CA GLY A 170 -16.04 -12.71 17.49
C GLY A 170 -16.27 -13.81 18.52
#